data_AF-A0A496YDV4-F1
#
_entry.id   AF-A0A496YDV4-F1
#
_cell.length_a   1.000
_cell.length_b   1.000
_cell.length_c   1.000
_cell.angle_alpha   90.00
_cell.angle_beta   90.00
_cell.angle_gamma   90.00
#
_symmetry.space_group_name_H-M   'P 1'
#
loop_
_entity.id
_entity.type
_entity.pdbx_description
1 polymer ?
#
loop_
_entity_poly.entity_id
_entity_poly.type
_entity_poly.pdbx_seq_one_letter_code
_entity_poly.pdbx_strand_id
1 'polypeptide(L)' 'MSNSDDDLDLNPALNERTNALLMLNKEERKVIKELLIMTIYSESVRGYIEKRLGEEYVRVAEKLLETMGGL' A
#
# COMPACT_ATOMS: atom_id res chain seq x y z
N MET A 1 27.98 21.47 -3.36
CA MET A 1 27.36 20.45 -4.24
C MET A 1 27.60 19.09 -3.60
N SER A 2 26.57 18.24 -3.63
CA SER A 2 26.49 16.87 -3.11
C SER A 2 26.63 16.71 -1.59
N ASN A 3 25.85 15.91 -0.87
CA ASN A 3 24.86 14.90 -1.22
C ASN A 3 23.95 14.75 -0.01
N SER A 4 22.65 14.56 -0.22
CA SER A 4 21.79 13.70 0.60
C SER A 4 20.48 13.55 -0.18
N ASP A 5 20.58 12.89 -1.33
CA ASP A 5 19.44 12.13 -1.80
C ASP A 5 19.34 10.99 -0.78
N ASP A 6 18.55 11.23 0.27
CA ASP A 6 18.03 10.17 1.12
C ASP A 6 17.12 9.34 0.22
N ASP A 7 17.76 8.43 -0.53
CA ASP A 7 17.11 7.32 -1.18
C ASP A 7 16.27 6.65 -0.10
N LEU A 8 14.97 6.86 -0.22
CA LEU A 8 13.96 6.04 0.41
C LEU A 8 14.35 4.61 0.12
N ASP A 9 14.96 3.96 1.13
CA ASP A 9 15.32 2.54 1.12
C ASP A 9 14.00 1.75 1.17
N LEU A 10 13.27 1.84 0.07
CA LEU A 10 12.09 1.09 -0.26
C LEU A 10 12.59 -0.32 -0.46
N ASN A 11 12.48 -1.10 0.63
CA ASN A 11 12.74 -2.53 0.70
C ASN A 11 12.61 -3.18 -0.68
N PRO A 12 13.68 -3.75 -1.26
CA PRO A 12 13.65 -4.32 -2.62
C PRO A 12 12.50 -5.30 -2.85
N ALA A 13 12.03 -5.98 -1.80
CA ALA A 13 10.86 -6.87 -1.84
C ALA A 13 9.53 -6.13 -2.04
N LEU A 14 9.40 -4.87 -1.57
CA LEU A 14 8.26 -4.01 -1.88
C LEU A 14 8.29 -3.59 -3.35
N ASN A 15 9.49 -3.33 -3.90
CA ASN A 15 9.65 -2.96 -5.31
C ASN A 15 9.27 -4.12 -6.24
N GLU A 16 9.66 -5.34 -5.89
CA GLU A 16 9.29 -6.57 -6.60
C GLU A 16 7.78 -6.87 -6.52
N ARG A 17 7.15 -6.67 -5.35
CA ARG A 17 5.70 -6.85 -5.17
C ARG A 17 4.88 -5.76 -5.84
N THR A 18 5.41 -4.54 -5.89
CA THR A 18 4.80 -3.42 -6.63
C THR A 18 4.85 -3.71 -8.13
N ASN A 19 5.96 -4.28 -8.63
CA ASN A 19 6.05 -4.76 -10.01
C ASN A 19 5.01 -5.84 -10.33
N ALA A 20 4.74 -6.77 -9.41
CA ALA A 20 3.68 -7.77 -9.58
C ALA A 20 2.27 -7.15 -9.66
N LEU A 21 2.00 -6.09 -8.87
CA LEU A 21 0.75 -5.33 -8.97
C LEU A 21 0.64 -4.54 -10.29
N LEU A 22 1.75 -4.09 -10.85
CA LEU A 22 1.81 -3.44 -12.17
C LEU A 22 1.60 -4.42 -13.33
N MET A 23 1.86 -5.72 -13.13
CA MET A 23 1.61 -6.77 -14.12
C MET A 23 0.13 -7.16 -14.25
N LEU A 24 -0.71 -6.77 -13.29
CA LEU A 24 -2.15 -7.03 -13.33
C LEU A 24 -2.84 -6.23 -14.44
N ASN A 25 -3.92 -6.76 -15.01
CA ASN A 25 -4.75 -6.00 -15.95
C ASN A 25 -5.58 -4.92 -15.23
N LYS A 26 -6.28 -4.08 -16.00
CA LYS A 26 -7.00 -2.91 -15.48
C LYS A 26 -8.12 -3.32 -14.52
N GLU A 27 -8.80 -4.41 -14.83
CA GLU A 27 -9.94 -4.96 -14.12
C GLU A 27 -9.49 -5.57 -12.79
N GLU A 28 -8.40 -6.35 -12.80
CA GLU A 28 -7.77 -6.92 -11.60
C GLU A 28 -7.31 -5.81 -10.64
N ARG A 29 -6.61 -4.78 -11.15
CA ARG A 29 -6.20 -3.64 -10.33
C ARG A 29 -7.39 -2.92 -9.72
N LYS A 30 -8.50 -2.79 -10.46
CA LYS A 30 -9.74 -2.17 -9.94
C LYS A 30 -10.31 -2.97 -8.77
N VAL A 31 -10.35 -4.30 -8.87
CA VAL A 31 -10.87 -5.14 -7.78
C VAL A 31 -10.00 -5.02 -6.53
N ILE A 32 -8.68 -5.10 -6.67
CA ILE A 32 -7.76 -4.98 -5.53
C ILE A 32 -7.89 -3.61 -4.86
N LYS A 33 -7.96 -2.54 -5.66
CA LYS A 33 -8.17 -1.19 -5.17
C LYS A 33 -9.44 -1.11 -4.30
N GLU A 34 -10.53 -1.68 -4.77
CA GLU A 34 -11.81 -1.62 -4.06
C GLU A 34 -11.80 -2.44 -2.76
N LEU A 35 -11.15 -3.60 -2.77
CA LEU A 35 -10.94 -4.38 -1.55
C LEU A 35 -10.09 -3.60 -0.54
N LEU A 36 -9.06 -2.91 -1.01
CA LEU A 36 -8.18 -2.11 -0.15
C LEU A 36 -8.92 -0.90 0.45
N ILE A 37 -9.72 -0.20 -0.36
CA ILE A 37 -10.62 0.88 0.11
C ILE A 37 -11.57 0.34 1.18
N MET A 38 -12.31 -0.74 0.90
CA MET A 38 -13.25 -1.33 1.86
C MET A 38 -12.56 -1.72 3.17
N THR A 39 -11.31 -2.18 3.10
CA THR A 39 -10.50 -2.58 4.26
C THR A 39 -10.09 -1.37 5.09
N ILE A 40 -9.55 -0.31 4.46
CA ILE A 40 -9.02 0.87 5.16
C ILE A 40 -10.13 1.74 5.76
N TYR A 41 -11.24 1.91 5.03
CA TYR A 41 -12.36 2.76 5.47
C TYR A 41 -13.33 2.06 6.42
N SER A 42 -13.20 0.74 6.63
CA SER A 42 -13.94 0.04 7.66
C SER A 42 -13.22 0.20 9.00
N GLU A 43 -13.80 0.98 9.93
CA GLU A 43 -13.26 1.18 11.28
C GLU A 43 -13.00 -0.14 12.01
N SER A 44 -13.88 -1.13 11.82
CA SER A 44 -13.74 -2.46 12.43
C SER A 44 -12.51 -3.22 11.92
N VAL A 45 -12.26 -3.18 10.62
CA VAL A 45 -11.15 -3.89 9.98
C VAL A 45 -9.84 -3.15 10.21
N ARG A 46 -9.87 -1.81 10.08
CA ARG A 46 -8.76 -0.93 10.45
C ARG A 46 -8.32 -1.16 11.89
N GLY A 47 -9.25 -1.10 12.84
CA GLY A 47 -8.96 -1.34 14.26
C GLY A 47 -8.46 -2.77 14.54
N TYR A 48 -8.94 -3.76 13.79
CA TYR A 48 -8.40 -5.13 13.86
C TYR A 48 -6.94 -5.21 13.38
N ILE A 49 -6.61 -4.54 12.27
CA ILE A 49 -5.24 -4.47 11.73
C ILE A 49 -4.32 -3.74 12.70
N GLU A 50 -4.70 -2.56 13.18
CA GLU A 50 -3.92 -1.76 14.15
C GLU A 50 -3.62 -2.58 15.40
N LYS A 51 -4.64 -3.26 15.96
CA LYS A 51 -4.48 -4.08 17.16
C LYS A 51 -3.58 -5.31 16.96
N ARG A 52 -3.57 -5.90 15.77
CA ARG A 52 -2.88 -7.18 15.50
C ARG A 52 -1.48 -7.00 14.95
N LEU A 53 -1.28 -5.99 14.12
CA LEU A 53 -0.07 -5.79 13.33
C LEU A 53 0.64 -4.47 13.68
N GLY A 54 -0.09 -3.48 14.18
CA GLY A 54 0.42 -2.14 14.46
C GLY A 54 -0.12 -1.09 13.48
N GLU A 55 -0.07 0.17 13.90
CA GLU A 55 -0.54 1.32 13.11
C GLU A 55 0.28 1.49 11.81
N GLU A 56 1.55 1.09 11.81
CA GLU A 56 2.43 1.16 10.66
C GLU A 56 1.91 0.34 9.47
N TYR A 57 1.17 -0.76 9.73
CA TYR A 57 0.59 -1.58 8.66
C TYR A 57 -0.67 -0.96 8.05
N VAL A 58 -1.39 -0.11 8.79
CA VAL A 58 -2.43 0.73 8.19
C VAL A 58 -1.81 1.76 7.26
N ARG A 59 -0.70 2.38 7.66
CA ARG A 59 0.04 3.33 6.81
C ARG A 59 0.61 2.67 5.55
N VAL A 60 1.05 1.41 5.64
CA VAL A 60 1.46 0.62 4.45
C VAL A 60 0.27 0.44 3.50
N ALA A 61 -0.91 0.11 4.01
CA ALA A 61 -2.12 -0.05 3.19
C ALA A 61 -2.55 1.28 2.55
N GLU A 62 -2.49 2.39 3.29
CA GLU A 62 -2.77 3.75 2.79
C GLU A 62 -1.81 4.14 1.64
N LYS A 63 -0.50 3.92 1.80
CA LYS A 63 0.50 4.16 0.74
C LYS A 63 0.27 3.28 -0.49
N LEU A 64 -0.12 2.03 -0.28
CA LEU A 64 -0.44 1.12 -1.38
C LEU A 64 -1.65 1.64 -2.18
N LEU A 65 -2.68 2.11 -1.48
CA LEU A 65 -3.87 2.68 -2.11
C LEU A 65 -3.53 3.94 -2.92
N GLU A 66 -2.71 4.84 -2.37
CA GLU A 66 -2.24 6.05 -3.04
C GLU A 66 -1.44 5.72 -4.32
N THR A 67 -0.55 4.73 -4.25
CA THR A 67 0.21 4.23 -5.41
C THR A 67 -0.71 3.64 -6.50
N MET A 68 -1.86 3.09 -6.11
CA MET A 68 -2.91 2.60 -7.03
C MET A 68 -3.87 3.71 -7.52
N GLY A 69 -3.58 4.99 -7.19
CA GLY A 69 -4.38 6.17 -7.54
C GLY A 69 -5.69 6.27 -6.76
N GLY A 70 -5.73 5.74 -5.54
CA GLY A 70 -6.92 5.60 -4.69
C GLY A 70 -7.12 6.64 -3.61
N LEU A 71 -6.34 7.71 -3.61
CA LEU A 71 -6.49 8.90 -2.79
C LEU A 71 -6.26 10.14 -3.66
#